data_AF-A0A7C7Q478-F1
#
_entry.id   AF-A0A7C7Q478-F1
#
_cell.length_a   1.000
_cell.length_b   1.000
_cell.length_c   1.000
_cell.angle_alpha   90.00
_cell.angle_beta   90.00
_cell.angle_gamma   90.00
#
_symmetry.space_group_name_H-M   'P 1'
#
loop_
_entity.id
_entity.type
_entity.pdbx_description
1 polymer ?
#
loop_
_entity_poly.entity_id
_entity_poly.type
_entity_poly.pdbx_seq_one_letter_code
_entity_poly.pdbx_strand_id
1 'polypeptide(L)'
;MQVRKAVIPAAGLGTRFLPATKALPKEMIPIVDKPAIQYIIEEIVASGIEDILIITGRGKRAIEDHFDKSLELNHVLREKDRTAMLETLETIEELADIHYLRQKEALGTGHAILKARYHIGDEPFAVLFGDDLVVSEEPCLAQLLRLYDKYSASILAVQRVPLQEVSEYGVIQGKPINEVHLVEDLVEKPRLGEAPSNLALLGRYILEPDIFDILDKTPFSQRGELELTDAIRTMGKDKVVYAYEISGKWYTVGDRLSYLKTTVEFALRREDLKGPFGKYLKGLVDGGLDVES
;
A
#
# COMPACT_ATOMS: atom_id res chain seq x y z
N MET A 1 -2.21 22.47 -7.57
CA MET A 1 -0.76 22.26 -7.33
C MET A 1 -0.41 20.87 -7.85
N GLN A 2 0.85 20.58 -8.20
CA GLN A 2 1.22 19.25 -8.67
C GLN A 2 1.59 18.36 -7.48
N VAL A 3 1.13 17.11 -7.46
CA VAL A 3 1.51 16.12 -6.46
C VAL A 3 2.89 15.59 -6.80
N ARG A 4 3.88 15.84 -5.92
CA ARG A 4 5.29 15.47 -6.16
C ARG A 4 5.88 14.58 -5.08
N LYS A 5 5.15 14.39 -3.97
CA LYS A 5 5.59 13.65 -2.80
C LYS A 5 4.66 12.49 -2.50
N ALA A 6 5.24 11.39 -2.05
CA ALA A 6 4.49 10.23 -1.60
C ALA A 6 4.88 9.85 -0.16
N VAL A 7 3.91 9.40 0.63
CA VAL A 7 4.12 8.92 2.01
C VAL A 7 3.70 7.46 2.10
N ILE A 8 4.60 6.61 2.61
CA ILE A 8 4.34 5.20 2.89
C ILE A 8 4.36 4.95 4.40
N PRO A 9 3.21 4.73 5.05
CA PRO A 9 3.20 4.29 6.45
C PRO A 9 3.63 2.81 6.55
N ALA A 10 4.81 2.57 7.13
CA ALA A 10 5.42 1.24 7.27
C ALA A 10 5.81 0.91 8.73
N ALA A 11 5.25 1.64 9.71
CA ALA A 11 5.58 1.48 11.12
C ALA A 11 4.74 0.43 11.86
N GLY A 12 3.77 -0.19 11.19
CA GLY A 12 2.84 -1.15 11.80
C GLY A 12 3.52 -2.44 12.27
N LEU A 13 2.98 -3.06 13.33
CA LEU A 13 3.55 -4.26 13.95
C LEU A 13 3.32 -5.55 13.16
N GLY A 14 2.40 -5.56 12.19
CA GLY A 14 2.14 -6.74 11.33
C GLY A 14 1.64 -7.97 12.10
N THR A 15 0.84 -7.79 13.15
CA THR A 15 0.46 -8.88 14.07
C THR A 15 -0.28 -10.05 13.42
N ARG A 16 -1.01 -9.81 12.32
CA ARG A 16 -1.71 -10.84 11.53
C ARG A 16 -0.77 -11.91 10.93
N PHE A 17 0.51 -11.59 10.78
CA PHE A 17 1.54 -12.49 10.23
C PHE A 17 2.50 -13.04 11.26
N LEU A 18 2.22 -12.87 12.57
CA LEU A 18 3.03 -13.55 13.57
C LEU A 18 2.94 -15.08 13.37
N PRO A 19 4.06 -15.80 13.52
CA PRO A 19 5.35 -15.35 14.06
C PRO A 19 6.33 -14.75 13.03
N ALA A 20 6.04 -14.81 11.72
CA ALA A 20 6.96 -14.35 10.67
C ALA A 20 7.34 -12.87 10.86
N THR A 21 6.38 -12.02 11.21
CA THR A 21 6.58 -10.59 11.41
C THR A 21 7.25 -10.19 12.72
N LYS A 22 7.66 -11.15 13.56
CA LYS A 22 8.39 -10.86 14.81
C LYS A 22 9.73 -10.18 14.52
N ALA A 23 10.39 -10.54 13.43
CA ALA A 23 11.70 -10.02 13.03
C ALA A 23 11.75 -9.52 11.57
N LEU A 24 10.73 -9.82 10.76
CA LEU A 24 10.60 -9.33 9.39
C LEU A 24 9.48 -8.28 9.32
N PRO A 25 9.69 -7.08 8.77
CA PRO A 25 8.61 -6.14 8.51
C PRO A 25 7.55 -6.76 7.58
N LYS A 26 6.25 -6.52 7.81
CA LYS A 26 5.19 -7.04 6.93
C LYS A 26 5.34 -6.55 5.48
N GLU A 27 5.86 -5.34 5.32
CA GLU A 27 6.12 -4.67 4.05
C GLU A 27 7.26 -5.36 3.28
N MET A 28 8.10 -6.14 3.98
CA MET A 28 9.21 -6.93 3.43
C MET A 28 8.82 -8.40 3.18
N ILE A 29 7.55 -8.78 3.36
CA ILE A 29 7.10 -10.13 3.00
C ILE A 29 7.23 -10.26 1.47
N PRO A 30 7.99 -11.26 0.97
CA PRO A 30 8.23 -11.41 -0.45
C PRO A 30 7.01 -12.01 -1.14
N ILE A 31 6.67 -11.46 -2.30
CA ILE A 31 5.67 -12.03 -3.20
C ILE A 31 6.45 -12.65 -4.34
N VAL A 32 6.56 -13.97 -4.28
CA VAL A 32 7.53 -14.75 -5.05
C VAL A 32 8.97 -14.43 -4.61
N ASP A 33 9.54 -13.32 -5.07
CA ASP A 33 10.93 -12.92 -4.81
C ASP A 33 11.12 -11.41 -4.57
N LYS A 34 10.07 -10.60 -4.75
CA LYS A 34 10.11 -9.16 -4.54
C LYS A 34 9.30 -8.77 -3.30
N PRO A 35 9.84 -7.97 -2.35
CA PRO A 35 9.09 -7.53 -1.19
C PRO A 35 7.93 -6.62 -1.59
N ALA A 36 6.83 -6.70 -0.86
CA ALA A 36 5.62 -5.92 -1.15
C ALA A 36 5.91 -4.42 -1.32
N ILE A 37 6.74 -3.83 -0.45
CA ILE A 37 7.07 -2.40 -0.52
C ILE A 37 7.81 -1.98 -1.78
N GLN A 38 8.60 -2.85 -2.40
CA GLN A 38 9.29 -2.52 -3.64
C GLN A 38 8.30 -2.31 -4.79
N TYR A 39 7.24 -3.13 -4.88
CA TYR A 39 6.17 -2.90 -5.85
C TYR A 39 5.50 -1.53 -5.66
N ILE A 40 5.35 -1.08 -4.40
CA ILE A 40 4.76 0.23 -4.09
C ILE A 40 5.66 1.35 -4.59
N ILE A 41 6.97 1.28 -4.32
CA ILE A 41 7.92 2.30 -4.78
C ILE A 41 8.01 2.31 -6.31
N GLU A 42 8.06 1.15 -6.95
CA GLU A 42 8.01 1.04 -8.41
C GLU A 42 6.74 1.69 -8.99
N GLU A 43 5.57 1.53 -8.35
CA GLU A 43 4.33 2.20 -8.76
C GLU A 43 4.42 3.73 -8.61
N ILE A 44 5.02 4.22 -7.53
CA ILE A 44 5.19 5.66 -7.26
C ILE A 44 6.06 6.29 -8.35
N VAL A 45 7.22 5.67 -8.61
CA VAL A 45 8.19 6.14 -9.62
C VAL A 45 7.60 6.05 -11.02
N ALA A 46 6.92 4.96 -11.35
CA ALA A 46 6.21 4.81 -12.63
C ALA A 46 5.08 5.85 -12.82
N SER A 47 4.58 6.44 -11.74
CA SER A 47 3.59 7.54 -11.77
C SER A 47 4.23 8.93 -11.78
N GLY A 48 5.56 9.04 -11.78
CA GLY A 48 6.29 10.30 -11.91
C GLY A 48 6.56 11.03 -10.58
N ILE A 49 6.51 10.34 -9.43
CA ILE A 49 6.88 10.91 -8.13
C ILE A 49 8.25 10.36 -7.71
N GLU A 50 9.17 11.26 -7.37
CA GLU A 50 10.55 10.92 -7.01
C GLU A 50 10.87 11.14 -5.52
N ASP A 51 10.12 12.02 -4.82
CA ASP A 51 10.30 12.30 -3.40
C ASP A 51 9.38 11.39 -2.55
N ILE A 52 9.98 10.40 -1.90
CA ILE A 52 9.25 9.35 -1.19
C ILE A 52 9.64 9.38 0.29
N LEU A 53 8.65 9.57 1.16
CA LEU A 53 8.83 9.48 2.60
C LEU A 53 8.25 8.18 3.16
N ILE A 54 9.11 7.34 3.74
CA ILE A 54 8.70 6.13 4.45
C ILE A 54 8.62 6.43 5.95
N ILE A 55 7.43 6.27 6.52
CA ILE A 55 7.24 6.37 7.98
C ILE A 55 7.54 5.00 8.59
N THR A 56 8.73 4.88 9.15
CA THR A 56 9.28 3.64 9.71
C THR A 56 9.05 3.52 11.22
N GLY A 57 9.26 2.33 11.77
CA GLY A 57 9.06 2.00 13.19
C GLY A 57 10.25 1.27 13.80
N ARG A 58 10.08 0.73 15.02
CA ARG A 58 11.11 -0.13 15.62
C ARG A 58 11.18 -1.47 14.87
N GLY A 59 12.39 -1.95 14.57
CA GLY A 59 12.60 -3.26 13.92
C GLY A 59 12.37 -3.25 12.41
N LYS A 60 12.37 -2.07 11.79
CA LYS A 60 12.07 -1.87 10.36
C LYS A 60 13.31 -1.58 9.49
N ARG A 61 14.51 -1.80 10.04
CA ARG A 61 15.79 -1.55 9.36
C ARG A 61 15.90 -2.28 8.02
N ALA A 62 15.33 -3.47 7.90
CA ALA A 62 15.32 -4.22 6.65
C ALA A 62 14.65 -3.49 5.48
N ILE A 63 13.77 -2.51 5.74
CA ILE A 63 13.21 -1.64 4.69
C ILE A 63 14.27 -0.66 4.20
N GLU A 64 15.01 -0.03 5.11
CA GLU A 64 16.11 0.88 4.79
C GLU A 64 17.22 0.13 4.03
N ASP A 65 17.69 -0.99 4.59
CA ASP A 65 18.77 -1.80 4.01
C ASP A 65 18.41 -2.37 2.61
N HIS A 66 17.12 -2.51 2.26
CA HIS A 66 16.68 -3.04 0.94
C HIS A 66 16.86 -2.05 -0.20
N PHE A 67 16.70 -0.76 0.07
CA PHE A 67 16.84 0.31 -0.93
C PHE A 67 18.19 1.03 -0.84
N ASP A 68 19.03 0.70 0.14
CA ASP A 68 20.39 1.22 0.28
C ASP A 68 21.41 0.33 -0.46
N LYS A 69 22.58 0.90 -0.75
CA LYS A 69 23.65 0.20 -1.47
C LYS A 69 24.28 -0.90 -0.63
N SER A 70 24.24 -2.13 -1.14
CA SER A 70 24.88 -3.27 -0.47
C SER A 70 26.29 -3.51 -1.00
N LEU A 71 27.28 -2.78 -0.46
CA LEU A 71 28.67 -2.87 -0.92
C LEU A 71 29.25 -4.30 -0.85
N GLU A 72 28.94 -5.04 0.21
CA GLU A 72 29.41 -6.43 0.39
C GLU A 72 28.78 -7.37 -0.63
N LEU A 73 27.45 -7.31 -0.82
CA LEU A 73 26.76 -8.16 -1.78
C LEU A 73 27.19 -7.84 -3.22
N ASN A 74 27.30 -6.54 -3.55
CA ASN A 74 27.76 -6.08 -4.85
C ASN A 74 29.19 -6.55 -5.14
N HIS A 75 30.08 -6.54 -4.15
CA HIS A 75 31.43 -7.08 -4.30
C HIS A 75 31.41 -8.59 -4.60
N VAL A 76 30.69 -9.38 -3.80
CA VAL A 76 30.61 -10.84 -3.98
C VAL A 76 29.99 -11.23 -5.34
N LEU A 77 28.97 -10.51 -5.80
CA LEU A 77 28.34 -10.78 -7.09
C LEU A 77 29.23 -10.37 -8.27
N ARG A 78 30.00 -9.28 -8.13
CA ARG A 78 31.03 -8.87 -9.12
C ARG A 78 32.13 -9.90 -9.23
N GLU A 79 32.65 -10.42 -8.11
CA GLU A 79 33.68 -11.48 -8.13
C GLU A 79 33.19 -12.80 -8.78
N LYS A 80 31.87 -13.04 -8.76
CA LYS A 80 31.24 -14.23 -9.34
C LYS A 80 30.67 -14.01 -10.75
N ASP A 81 30.95 -12.86 -11.38
CA ASP A 81 30.45 -12.48 -12.71
C ASP A 81 28.92 -12.63 -12.84
N ARG A 82 28.16 -12.28 -11.79
CA ARG A 82 26.69 -12.38 -11.75
C ARG A 82 26.03 -11.08 -12.24
N THR A 83 26.33 -10.67 -13.47
CA THR A 83 25.93 -9.36 -14.04
C THR A 83 24.43 -9.10 -13.96
N ALA A 84 23.57 -10.05 -14.33
CA ALA A 84 22.12 -9.85 -14.28
C ALA A 84 21.60 -9.61 -12.84
N MET A 85 22.24 -10.20 -11.83
CA MET A 85 21.87 -9.97 -10.43
C MET A 85 22.36 -8.60 -9.94
N LEU A 86 23.52 -8.14 -10.42
CA LEU A 86 24.03 -6.79 -10.14
C LEU A 86 23.13 -5.71 -10.73
N GLU A 87 22.73 -5.85 -11.99
CA GLU A 87 21.80 -4.92 -12.66
C GLU A 87 20.46 -4.82 -11.90
N THR A 88 19.98 -5.97 -11.38
CA THR A 88 18.78 -6.02 -10.54
C THR A 88 18.97 -5.21 -9.25
N LEU A 89 20.11 -5.34 -8.57
CA LEU A 89 20.40 -4.59 -7.35
C LEU A 89 20.56 -3.10 -7.63
N GLU A 90 21.31 -2.73 -8.66
CA GLU A 90 21.53 -1.33 -9.06
C GLU A 90 20.19 -0.63 -9.38
N THR A 91 19.25 -1.33 -10.01
CA THR A 91 17.90 -0.80 -10.27
C THR A 91 17.13 -0.49 -8.98
N ILE A 92 17.29 -1.30 -7.93
CA ILE A 92 16.63 -1.10 -6.63
C ILE A 92 17.29 0.07 -5.88
N GLU A 93 18.62 0.12 -5.90
CA GLU A 93 19.44 1.13 -5.23
C GLU A 93 19.26 2.54 -5.82
N GLU A 94 18.87 2.65 -7.09
CA GLU A 94 18.72 3.93 -7.81
C GLU A 94 17.25 4.30 -8.09
N LEU A 95 16.31 3.61 -7.44
CA LEU A 95 14.89 3.68 -7.78
C LEU A 95 14.25 5.06 -7.52
N ALA A 96 14.56 5.70 -6.38
CA ALA A 96 14.00 7.01 -5.99
C ALA A 96 14.81 7.66 -4.84
N ASP A 97 14.57 8.96 -4.61
CA ASP A 97 15.04 9.65 -3.40
C ASP A 97 14.12 9.28 -2.22
N ILE A 98 14.59 8.36 -1.37
CA ILE A 98 13.83 7.84 -0.24
C ILE A 98 14.29 8.48 1.07
N HIS A 99 13.34 9.14 1.73
CA HIS A 99 13.47 9.70 3.06
C HIS A 99 12.82 8.79 4.11
N TYR A 100 13.37 8.79 5.32
CA TYR A 100 12.86 7.99 6.42
C TYR A 100 12.53 8.86 7.63
N LEU A 101 11.33 8.66 8.19
CA LEU A 101 10.92 9.28 9.44
C LEU A 101 10.40 8.24 10.41
N ARG A 102 10.87 8.30 11.67
CA ARG A 102 10.51 7.31 12.68
C ARG A 102 9.23 7.67 13.45
N GLN A 103 8.22 6.80 13.34
CA GLN A 103 7.10 6.73 14.27
C GLN A 103 7.54 5.93 15.51
N LYS A 104 7.69 6.62 16.64
CA LYS A 104 8.18 6.01 17.90
C LYS A 104 7.17 5.05 18.53
N GLU A 105 5.87 5.33 18.35
CA GLU A 105 4.76 4.56 18.91
C GLU A 105 3.70 4.30 17.83
N ALA A 106 3.21 3.07 17.76
CA ALA A 106 2.26 2.61 16.75
C ALA A 106 0.81 3.09 17.06
N LEU A 107 0.61 4.40 17.06
CA LEU A 107 -0.62 5.10 17.40
C LEU A 107 -1.63 5.20 16.23
N GLY A 108 -1.58 4.29 15.26
CA GLY A 108 -2.48 4.30 14.09
C GLY A 108 -1.92 4.98 12.84
N THR A 109 -2.64 4.82 11.73
CA THR A 109 -2.27 5.30 10.38
C THR A 109 -2.30 6.82 10.28
N GLY A 110 -3.31 7.47 10.88
CA GLY A 110 -3.42 8.91 10.93
C GLY A 110 -2.24 9.56 11.66
N HIS A 111 -1.75 8.93 12.74
CA HIS A 111 -0.56 9.43 13.43
C HIS A 111 0.70 9.27 12.58
N ALA A 112 0.82 8.19 11.80
CA ALA A 112 1.93 8.02 10.87
C ALA A 112 1.94 9.15 9.82
N ILE A 113 0.79 9.44 9.22
CA ILE A 113 0.63 10.54 8.24
C ILE A 113 0.91 11.88 8.90
N LEU A 114 0.40 12.15 10.10
CA LEU A 114 0.65 13.41 10.80
C LEU A 114 2.15 13.71 10.99
N LYS A 115 2.99 12.68 11.15
CA LYS A 115 4.45 12.88 11.23
C LYS A 115 5.09 13.37 9.93
N ALA A 116 4.46 13.13 8.78
CA ALA A 116 4.93 13.59 7.48
C ALA A 116 4.74 15.10 7.28
N ARG A 117 3.99 15.80 8.15
CA ARG A 117 3.60 17.21 7.99
C ARG A 117 4.73 18.14 7.58
N TYR A 118 5.88 18.05 8.23
CA TYR A 118 7.02 18.95 7.94
C TYR A 118 7.75 18.60 6.64
N HIS A 119 7.75 17.33 6.25
CA HIS A 119 8.33 16.88 4.98
C HIS A 119 7.46 17.30 3.81
N ILE A 120 6.14 17.14 3.95
CA ILE A 120 5.17 17.54 2.93
C ILE A 120 5.07 19.06 2.81
N GLY A 121 4.87 19.77 3.92
CA GLY A 121 4.61 21.20 3.90
C GLY A 121 3.16 21.50 3.52
N ASP A 122 2.96 22.44 2.60
CA ASP A 122 1.65 22.96 2.17
C ASP A 122 1.32 22.55 0.72
N GLU A 123 1.68 21.33 0.33
CA GLU A 123 1.40 20.79 -1.01
C GLU A 123 0.62 19.47 -0.91
N PRO A 124 -0.18 19.13 -1.95
CA PRO A 124 -0.86 17.85 -1.99
C PRO A 124 0.13 16.70 -2.16
N PHE A 125 -0.19 15.56 -1.58
CA PHE A 125 0.71 14.42 -1.51
C PHE A 125 -0.05 13.09 -1.67
N ALA A 126 0.66 12.10 -2.19
CA ALA A 126 0.17 10.74 -2.30
C ALA A 126 0.39 9.98 -0.99
N VAL A 127 -0.52 9.07 -0.64
CA VAL A 127 -0.35 8.11 0.46
C VAL A 127 -0.55 6.71 -0.08
N LEU A 128 0.42 5.83 0.15
CA LEU A 128 0.38 4.45 -0.34
C LEU A 128 0.71 3.47 0.80
N PHE A 129 -0.16 2.50 1.06
CA PHE A 129 0.10 1.51 2.11
C PHE A 129 1.03 0.40 1.59
N GLY A 130 2.01 0.04 2.41
CA GLY A 130 3.09 -0.90 2.08
C GLY A 130 2.66 -2.34 1.82
N ASP A 131 1.39 -2.68 2.08
CA ASP A 131 0.82 -4.03 1.98
C ASP A 131 -0.36 -4.15 0.99
N ASP A 132 -0.68 -3.07 0.27
CA ASP A 132 -1.72 -3.06 -0.77
C ASP A 132 -1.10 -2.87 -2.15
N LEU A 133 -1.30 -3.85 -3.03
CA LEU A 133 -0.75 -3.87 -4.38
C LEU A 133 -1.88 -3.74 -5.39
N VAL A 134 -1.61 -3.08 -6.50
CA VAL A 134 -2.54 -3.02 -7.62
C VAL A 134 -1.82 -3.46 -8.87
N VAL A 135 -2.43 -4.39 -9.60
CA VAL A 135 -1.96 -4.78 -10.93
C VAL A 135 -2.93 -4.22 -11.95
N SER A 136 -2.42 -3.33 -12.80
CA SER A 136 -3.18 -2.58 -13.80
C SER A 136 -2.28 -2.22 -14.98
N GLU A 137 -2.89 -1.86 -16.12
CA GLU A 137 -2.14 -1.38 -17.30
C GLU A 137 -1.55 0.02 -17.05
N GLU A 138 -2.37 0.93 -16.55
CA GLU A 138 -1.94 2.24 -16.03
C GLU A 138 -1.69 2.11 -14.51
N PRO A 139 -0.56 2.56 -13.94
CA PRO A 139 -0.33 2.54 -12.50
C PRO A 139 -1.50 3.15 -11.71
N CYS A 140 -1.90 2.53 -10.61
CA CYS A 140 -3.06 2.98 -9.83
C CYS A 140 -2.89 4.43 -9.35
N LEU A 141 -1.72 4.78 -8.83
CA LEU A 141 -1.42 6.16 -8.45
C LEU A 141 -1.53 7.14 -9.63
N ALA A 142 -1.04 6.80 -10.83
CA ALA A 142 -1.19 7.64 -12.03
C ALA A 142 -2.66 7.90 -12.39
N GLN A 143 -3.53 6.90 -12.22
CA GLN A 143 -4.98 7.07 -12.41
C GLN A 143 -5.53 8.13 -11.44
N LEU A 144 -5.10 8.12 -10.17
CA LEU A 144 -5.53 9.11 -9.19
C LEU A 144 -4.96 10.50 -9.49
N LEU A 145 -3.69 10.59 -9.91
CA LEU A 145 -3.03 11.86 -10.24
C LEU A 145 -3.78 12.58 -11.37
N ARG A 146 -4.17 11.86 -12.42
CA ARG A 146 -4.99 12.39 -13.52
C ARG A 146 -6.32 12.95 -13.05
N LEU A 147 -6.96 12.30 -12.07
CA LEU A 147 -8.21 12.79 -11.48
C LEU A 147 -7.96 14.01 -10.59
N TYR A 148 -6.88 14.01 -9.82
CA TYR A 148 -6.49 15.16 -9.02
C TYR A 148 -6.24 16.40 -9.89
N ASP A 149 -5.57 16.25 -11.03
CA ASP A 149 -5.37 17.35 -11.99
C ASP A 149 -6.69 17.91 -12.54
N LYS A 150 -7.71 17.06 -12.70
CA LYS A 150 -9.04 17.46 -13.19
C LYS A 150 -9.91 18.09 -12.10
N TYR A 151 -9.90 17.55 -10.89
CA TYR A 151 -10.85 17.89 -9.83
C TYR A 151 -10.27 18.78 -8.74
N SER A 152 -8.94 18.84 -8.60
CA SER A 152 -8.21 19.61 -7.57
C SER A 152 -8.79 19.41 -6.16
N ALA A 153 -9.00 18.15 -5.80
CA ALA A 153 -9.57 17.72 -4.53
C ALA A 153 -9.00 16.35 -4.14
N SER A 154 -9.00 16.03 -2.85
CA SER A 154 -8.53 14.73 -2.35
C SER A 154 -9.25 13.57 -3.07
N ILE A 155 -8.47 12.59 -3.55
CA ILE A 155 -8.96 11.42 -4.28
C ILE A 155 -8.61 10.15 -3.51
N LEU A 156 -9.59 9.29 -3.28
CA LEU A 156 -9.41 8.00 -2.62
C LEU A 156 -9.59 6.85 -3.64
N ALA A 157 -8.69 5.88 -3.68
CA ALA A 157 -8.93 4.67 -4.45
C ALA A 157 -9.91 3.75 -3.71
N VAL A 158 -10.88 3.21 -4.45
CA VAL A 158 -11.81 2.20 -3.97
C VAL A 158 -11.89 1.02 -4.92
N GLN A 159 -12.26 -0.14 -4.38
CA GLN A 159 -12.67 -1.29 -5.17
C GLN A 159 -13.82 -2.01 -4.46
N ARG A 160 -14.72 -2.64 -5.23
CA ARG A 160 -15.79 -3.45 -4.65
C ARG A 160 -15.24 -4.72 -4.03
N VAL A 161 -15.69 -5.01 -2.82
CA VAL A 161 -15.40 -6.25 -2.09
C VAL A 161 -16.67 -7.05 -1.81
N PRO A 162 -16.58 -8.37 -1.57
CA PRO A 162 -17.70 -9.15 -1.05
C PRO A 162 -18.22 -8.57 0.26
N LEU A 163 -19.55 -8.61 0.47
CA LEU A 163 -20.18 -8.04 1.67
C LEU A 163 -19.68 -8.63 2.98
N GLN A 164 -19.20 -9.88 2.98
CA GLN A 164 -18.62 -10.51 4.17
C GLN A 164 -17.22 -9.98 4.55
N GLU A 165 -16.55 -9.25 3.65
CA GLU A 165 -15.19 -8.74 3.84
C GLU A 165 -15.17 -7.24 4.19
N VAL A 166 -16.30 -6.54 4.10
CA VAL A 166 -16.40 -5.07 4.31
C VAL A 166 -15.92 -4.63 5.70
N SER A 167 -16.02 -5.49 6.71
CA SER A 167 -15.60 -5.18 8.08
C SER A 167 -14.08 -5.14 8.27
N GLU A 168 -13.30 -5.57 7.26
CA GLU A 168 -11.84 -5.52 7.30
C GLU A 168 -11.26 -4.18 6.82
N TYR A 169 -12.09 -3.34 6.20
CA TYR A 169 -11.64 -2.15 5.46
C TYR A 169 -12.40 -0.89 5.87
N GLY A 170 -11.86 0.27 5.50
CA GLY A 170 -12.63 1.50 5.44
C GLY A 170 -13.59 1.46 4.25
N VAL A 171 -14.85 1.86 4.44
CA VAL A 171 -15.90 1.79 3.42
C VAL A 171 -16.55 3.15 3.25
N ILE A 172 -16.66 3.59 2.00
CA ILE A 172 -17.31 4.87 1.67
C ILE A 172 -18.82 4.71 1.49
N GLN A 173 -19.55 5.78 1.78
CA GLN A 173 -20.82 6.10 1.13
C GLN A 173 -20.52 7.13 0.03
N GLY A 174 -20.85 6.82 -1.22
CA GLY A 174 -20.51 7.70 -2.33
C GLY A 174 -21.61 7.83 -3.36
N LYS A 175 -21.86 9.07 -3.80
CA LYS A 175 -22.78 9.37 -4.90
C LYS A 175 -22.01 9.44 -6.22
N PRO A 176 -22.36 8.66 -7.25
CA PRO A 176 -21.65 8.70 -8.53
C PRO A 176 -21.81 10.07 -9.21
N ILE A 177 -20.69 10.63 -9.69
CA ILE A 177 -20.59 11.86 -10.47
C ILE A 177 -19.54 11.65 -11.58
N ASN A 178 -20.01 11.49 -12.82
CA ASN A 178 -19.16 11.13 -13.97
C ASN A 178 -18.37 9.84 -13.68
N GLU A 179 -17.04 9.90 -13.75
CA GLU A 179 -16.15 8.75 -13.50
C GLU A 179 -15.73 8.56 -12.04
N VAL A 180 -16.17 9.42 -11.11
CA VAL A 180 -15.85 9.35 -9.67
C VAL A 180 -17.10 9.24 -8.81
N HIS A 181 -16.92 8.96 -7.53
CA HIS A 181 -17.94 9.08 -6.49
C HIS A 181 -17.64 10.30 -5.63
N LEU A 182 -18.60 11.19 -5.42
CA LEU A 182 -18.54 12.16 -4.33
C LEU A 182 -18.73 11.43 -3.01
N VAL A 183 -17.75 11.51 -2.12
CA VAL A 183 -17.80 10.85 -0.81
C VAL A 183 -18.72 11.62 0.12
N GLU A 184 -19.83 11.01 0.53
CA GLU A 184 -20.81 11.58 1.46
C GLU A 184 -20.53 11.18 2.90
N ASP A 185 -20.05 9.96 3.11
CA ASP A 185 -19.63 9.45 4.42
C ASP A 185 -18.52 8.40 4.26
N LEU A 186 -17.81 8.11 5.35
CA LEU A 186 -16.72 7.15 5.38
C LEU A 186 -16.63 6.51 6.77
N VAL A 187 -16.51 5.18 6.82
CA VAL A 187 -16.49 4.42 8.09
C VAL A 187 -15.34 3.42 8.09
N GLU A 188 -14.48 3.46 9.10
CA GLU A 188 -13.40 2.48 9.30
C GLU A 188 -13.96 1.19 9.90
N LYS A 189 -13.77 0.06 9.20
CA LYS A 189 -14.10 -1.30 9.69
C LYS A 189 -15.52 -1.38 10.28
N PRO A 190 -16.55 -1.06 9.47
CA PRO A 190 -17.93 -1.11 9.93
C PRO A 190 -18.30 -2.52 10.38
N ARG A 191 -19.26 -2.63 11.29
CA ARG A 191 -19.84 -3.95 11.60
C ARG A 191 -20.58 -4.48 10.37
N LEU A 192 -20.64 -5.80 10.23
CA LEU A 192 -21.44 -6.44 9.20
C LEU A 192 -22.90 -5.98 9.31
N GLY A 193 -23.46 -5.47 8.21
CA GLY A 193 -24.81 -4.89 8.15
C GLY A 193 -24.91 -3.40 8.48
N GLU A 194 -23.86 -2.79 9.05
CA GLU A 194 -23.75 -1.33 9.27
C GLU A 194 -22.92 -0.64 8.17
N ALA A 195 -22.31 -1.40 7.26
CA ALA A 195 -21.52 -0.86 6.17
C ALA A 195 -22.41 -0.06 5.18
N PRO A 196 -22.05 1.19 4.85
CA PRO A 196 -22.89 2.04 3.99
C PRO A 196 -22.87 1.61 2.52
N SER A 197 -21.86 0.83 2.10
CA SER A 197 -21.75 0.25 0.77
C SER A 197 -20.82 -0.97 0.80
N ASN A 198 -20.39 -1.45 -0.38
CA ASN A 198 -19.31 -2.42 -0.52
C ASN A 198 -18.08 -1.86 -1.25
N LEU A 199 -17.97 -0.53 -1.36
CA LEU A 199 -16.82 0.17 -1.92
C LEU A 199 -15.77 0.34 -0.81
N ALA A 200 -14.80 -0.57 -0.77
CA ALA A 200 -13.72 -0.55 0.20
C ALA A 200 -12.59 0.35 -0.28
N LEU A 201 -12.02 1.12 0.65
CA LEU A 201 -10.76 1.83 0.45
C LEU A 201 -9.63 0.80 0.32
N LEU A 202 -8.80 0.98 -0.68
CA LEU A 202 -7.46 0.42 -0.70
C LEU A 202 -6.45 1.53 -0.37
N GLY A 203 -5.26 1.16 0.10
CA GLY A 203 -4.23 2.11 0.53
C GLY A 203 -3.58 2.90 -0.60
N ARG A 204 -4.36 3.69 -1.36
CA ARG A 204 -3.94 4.67 -2.37
C ARG A 204 -4.80 5.92 -2.24
N TYR A 205 -4.16 7.03 -1.90
CA TYR A 205 -4.85 8.30 -1.68
C TYR A 205 -4.03 9.45 -2.27
N ILE A 206 -4.71 10.49 -2.71
CA ILE A 206 -4.14 11.84 -2.86
C ILE A 206 -4.86 12.72 -1.85
N LEU A 207 -4.10 13.39 -0.99
CA LEU A 207 -4.64 14.20 0.09
C LEU A 207 -4.16 15.64 0.00
N GLU A 208 -5.07 16.57 0.30
CA GLU A 208 -4.75 17.98 0.54
C GLU A 208 -4.05 18.18 1.90
N PRO A 209 -3.14 19.17 2.02
CA PRO A 209 -2.36 19.39 3.24
C PRO A 209 -3.22 19.74 4.47
N ASP A 210 -4.45 20.23 4.28
CA ASP A 210 -5.38 20.48 5.39
C ASP A 210 -5.66 19.24 6.25
N ILE A 211 -5.45 18.04 5.70
CA ILE A 211 -5.59 16.80 6.46
C ILE A 211 -4.72 16.80 7.72
N PHE A 212 -3.59 17.51 7.73
CA PHE A 212 -2.72 17.60 8.90
C PHE A 212 -3.36 18.35 10.07
N ASP A 213 -4.07 19.45 9.81
CA ASP A 213 -4.78 20.21 10.85
C ASP A 213 -5.99 19.45 11.39
N ILE A 214 -6.60 18.63 10.54
CA ILE A 214 -7.71 17.77 10.92
C ILE A 214 -7.19 16.61 11.77
N LEU A 215 -6.10 15.95 11.33
CA LEU A 215 -5.45 14.87 12.08
C LEU A 215 -5.02 15.30 13.48
N ASP A 216 -4.48 16.51 13.63
CA ASP A 216 -4.04 17.04 14.94
C ASP A 216 -5.20 17.18 15.94
N LYS A 217 -6.44 17.35 15.44
CA LYS A 217 -7.66 17.48 16.24
C LYS A 217 -8.49 16.20 16.30
N THR A 218 -8.10 15.17 15.54
CA THR A 218 -8.86 13.92 15.43
C THR A 218 -8.70 13.13 16.73
N PRO A 219 -9.78 12.68 17.37
CA PRO A 219 -9.69 11.85 18.57
C PRO A 219 -9.23 10.43 18.22
N PHE A 220 -8.66 9.74 19.20
CA PHE A 220 -8.38 8.31 19.07
C PHE A 220 -9.67 7.49 18.95
N SER A 221 -9.67 6.50 18.08
CA SER A 221 -10.78 5.57 17.89
C SER A 221 -10.98 4.67 19.13
N GLN A 222 -12.06 3.88 19.13
CA GLN A 222 -12.32 2.90 20.18
C GLN A 222 -11.20 1.84 20.31
N ARG A 223 -10.38 1.69 19.26
CA ARG A 223 -9.20 0.80 19.24
C ARG A 223 -7.94 1.45 19.82
N GLY A 224 -8.00 2.72 20.22
CA GLY A 224 -6.85 3.47 20.70
C GLY A 224 -5.89 3.90 19.59
N GLU A 225 -6.38 4.00 18.34
CA GLU A 225 -5.59 4.41 17.18
C GLU A 225 -6.11 5.72 16.60
N LEU A 226 -5.21 6.58 16.13
CA LEU A 226 -5.55 7.75 15.33
C LEU A 226 -5.76 7.30 13.89
N GLU A 227 -7.01 7.22 13.46
CA GLU A 227 -7.38 6.68 12.14
C GLU A 227 -7.35 7.78 11.07
N LEU A 228 -6.68 7.50 9.95
CA LEU A 228 -6.72 8.40 8.80
C LEU A 228 -8.15 8.53 8.24
N THR A 229 -8.91 7.45 8.28
CA THR A 229 -10.31 7.37 7.83
C THR A 229 -11.21 8.36 8.56
N ASP A 230 -11.05 8.50 9.88
CA ASP A 230 -11.84 9.45 10.69
C ASP A 230 -11.50 10.92 10.34
N ALA A 231 -10.23 11.20 10.05
CA ALA A 231 -9.79 12.52 9.61
C ALA A 231 -10.32 12.85 8.21
N ILE A 232 -10.26 11.91 7.26
CA ILE A 232 -10.81 12.10 5.91
C ILE A 232 -12.33 12.30 5.97
N ARG A 233 -13.05 11.54 6.81
CA ARG A 233 -14.48 11.74 7.05
C ARG A 233 -14.77 13.15 7.56
N THR A 234 -13.94 13.67 8.46
CA THR A 234 -14.07 15.04 8.99
C THR A 234 -13.77 16.08 7.91
N MET A 235 -12.74 15.87 7.09
CA MET A 235 -12.42 16.71 5.93
C MET A 235 -13.58 16.81 4.94
N GLY A 236 -14.28 15.70 4.70
CA GLY A 236 -15.45 15.63 3.81
C GLY A 236 -16.65 16.51 4.22
N LYS A 237 -16.66 17.05 5.44
CA LYS A 237 -17.72 17.98 5.89
C LYS A 237 -17.55 19.39 5.34
N ASP A 238 -16.30 19.83 5.18
CA ASP A 238 -15.96 21.20 4.78
C ASP A 238 -15.33 21.25 3.37
N LYS A 239 -14.75 20.14 2.91
CA LYS A 239 -14.09 20.01 1.61
C LYS A 239 -14.65 18.86 0.80
N VAL A 240 -14.57 19.00 -0.51
CA VAL A 240 -14.94 17.93 -1.44
C VAL A 240 -13.88 16.83 -1.40
N VAL A 241 -14.35 15.59 -1.28
CA VAL A 241 -13.51 14.38 -1.40
C VAL A 241 -14.15 13.47 -2.43
N TYR A 242 -13.35 13.01 -3.38
CA TYR A 242 -13.79 12.05 -4.38
C TYR A 242 -13.20 10.68 -4.10
N ALA A 243 -13.91 9.65 -4.53
CA ALA A 243 -13.41 8.29 -4.61
C ALA A 243 -13.47 7.78 -6.04
N TYR A 244 -12.49 6.97 -6.42
CA TYR A 244 -12.37 6.41 -7.75
C TYR A 244 -12.30 4.89 -7.70
N GLU A 245 -13.22 4.22 -8.40
CA GLU A 245 -13.17 2.77 -8.57
C GLU A 245 -12.06 2.46 -9.57
N ILE A 246 -10.94 1.96 -9.06
CA ILE A 246 -9.70 1.82 -9.82
C ILE A 246 -9.84 0.83 -10.99
N SER A 247 -9.13 1.10 -12.08
CA SER A 247 -8.91 0.10 -13.12
C SER A 247 -7.76 -0.81 -12.72
N GLY A 248 -8.01 -2.12 -12.68
CA GLY A 248 -7.03 -3.12 -12.30
C GLY A 248 -7.57 -4.11 -11.29
N LYS A 249 -6.66 -4.84 -10.65
CA LYS A 249 -6.99 -5.75 -9.56
C LYS A 249 -6.14 -5.44 -8.34
N TRP A 250 -6.81 -5.10 -7.25
CA TRP A 250 -6.23 -4.99 -5.93
C TRP A 250 -5.90 -6.37 -5.33
N TYR A 251 -4.71 -6.45 -4.74
CA TYR A 251 -4.19 -7.55 -3.96
C TYR A 251 -3.70 -7.03 -2.61
N THR A 252 -3.85 -7.81 -1.55
CA THR A 252 -3.34 -7.45 -0.23
C THR A 252 -2.51 -8.58 0.35
N VAL A 253 -1.46 -8.20 1.07
CA VAL A 253 -0.67 -9.10 1.92
C VAL A 253 -0.92 -8.81 3.41
N GLY A 254 -2.09 -8.25 3.73
CA GLY A 254 -2.49 -7.92 5.11
C GLY A 254 -2.94 -9.11 5.96
N ASP A 255 -3.32 -10.23 5.34
CA ASP A 255 -3.59 -11.51 6.00
C ASP A 255 -3.00 -12.72 5.24
N ARG A 256 -2.92 -13.86 5.95
CA ARG A 256 -2.23 -15.06 5.45
C ARG A 256 -2.88 -15.64 4.19
N LEU A 257 -4.21 -15.65 4.12
CA LEU A 257 -4.91 -16.24 2.98
C LEU A 257 -4.76 -15.37 1.74
N SER A 258 -4.91 -14.05 1.90
CA SER A 258 -4.71 -13.10 0.81
C SER A 258 -3.27 -13.10 0.32
N TYR A 259 -2.29 -13.23 1.20
CA TYR A 259 -0.89 -13.40 0.82
C TYR A 259 -0.64 -14.65 -0.04
N LEU A 260 -1.21 -15.81 0.34
CA LEU A 260 -1.06 -17.04 -0.44
C LEU A 260 -1.72 -16.92 -1.82
N LYS A 261 -2.94 -16.38 -1.89
CA LYS A 261 -3.64 -16.11 -3.16
C LYS A 261 -2.81 -15.18 -4.06
N THR A 262 -2.32 -14.09 -3.48
CA THR A 262 -1.48 -13.10 -4.18
C THR A 262 -0.21 -13.75 -4.70
N THR A 263 0.49 -14.52 -3.88
CA THR A 263 1.72 -15.24 -4.28
C THR A 263 1.47 -16.19 -5.44
N VAL A 264 0.38 -16.97 -5.38
CA VAL A 264 0.01 -17.89 -6.47
C VAL A 264 -0.27 -17.12 -7.77
N GLU A 265 -1.09 -16.07 -7.72
CA GLU A 265 -1.41 -15.29 -8.91
C GLU A 265 -0.18 -14.58 -9.51
N PHE A 266 0.72 -14.06 -8.67
CA PHE A 266 1.96 -13.44 -9.13
C PHE A 266 2.94 -14.46 -9.72
N ALA A 267 3.08 -15.65 -9.12
CA ALA A 267 3.90 -16.72 -9.69
C ALA A 267 3.37 -17.18 -11.07
N LEU A 268 2.05 -17.24 -11.25
CA LEU A 268 1.44 -17.64 -12.52
C LEU A 268 1.46 -16.54 -13.60
N ARG A 269 1.84 -15.30 -13.26
CA ARG A 269 2.07 -14.21 -14.22
C ARG A 269 3.50 -14.18 -14.76
N ARG A 270 4.43 -14.83 -14.08
CA ARG A 270 5.84 -14.85 -14.44
C ARG A 270 6.13 -15.91 -15.48
N GLU A 271 6.73 -15.52 -16.61
CA GLU A 271 7.01 -16.44 -17.71
C GLU A 271 7.96 -17.59 -17.31
N ASP A 272 8.91 -17.34 -16.41
CA ASP A 272 9.84 -18.36 -15.89
C ASP A 272 9.18 -19.37 -14.95
N LEU A 273 8.07 -19.01 -14.29
CA LEU A 273 7.40 -19.86 -13.29
C LEU A 273 6.05 -20.43 -13.76
N LYS A 274 5.30 -19.71 -14.58
CA LYS A 274 3.92 -20.03 -14.98
C LYS A 274 3.74 -21.45 -15.50
N GLY A 275 4.64 -21.91 -16.36
CA GLY A 275 4.60 -23.27 -16.92
C GLY A 275 4.80 -24.35 -15.86
N PRO A 276 5.99 -24.44 -15.23
CA PRO A 276 6.28 -25.44 -14.21
C PRO A 276 5.33 -25.37 -13.00
N PHE A 277 5.09 -24.17 -12.45
CA PHE A 277 4.25 -24.00 -11.26
C PHE A 277 2.76 -24.24 -11.55
N GLY A 278 2.27 -23.81 -12.71
CA GLY A 278 0.90 -24.09 -13.14
C GLY A 278 0.64 -25.58 -13.33
N LYS A 279 1.62 -26.33 -13.86
CA LYS A 279 1.53 -27.80 -13.96
C LYS A 279 1.47 -28.45 -12.57
N TYR A 280 2.30 -27.99 -11.63
CA TYR A 280 2.29 -28.46 -10.24
C TYR A 280 0.93 -28.24 -9.56
N LEU A 281 0.36 -27.03 -9.65
CA LEU A 281 -0.93 -26.72 -9.04
C LEU A 281 -2.08 -27.56 -9.60
N LYS A 282 -2.11 -27.83 -10.91
CA LYS A 282 -3.09 -28.75 -11.51
C LYS A 282 -2.96 -30.17 -10.93
N GLY A 283 -1.73 -30.66 -10.79
CA GLY A 283 -1.45 -31.94 -10.17
C GLY A 283 -1.99 -32.05 -8.73
N LEU A 284 -1.91 -30.99 -7.93
CA LEU A 284 -2.48 -30.97 -6.58
C LEU A 284 -4.01 -31.02 -6.56
N VAL A 285 -4.67 -30.35 -7.51
CA VAL A 285 -6.13 -30.36 -7.62
C VAL A 285 -6.63 -31.73 -8.08
N ASP A 286 -5.92 -32.36 -9.01
CA ASP A 286 -6.29 -33.65 -9.60
C ASP A 286 -5.92 -34.84 -8.71
N GLY A 287 -4.80 -34.77 -7.99
CA GLY A 287 -4.22 -35.87 -7.20
C GLY A 287 -4.36 -35.74 -5.68
N GLY A 288 -4.78 -34.59 -5.17
CA GLY A 288 -4.75 -34.29 -3.73
C GLY A 288 -3.34 -34.00 -3.22
N LEU A 289 -3.24 -33.66 -1.92
CA LEU A 289 -1.96 -33.58 -1.23
C LEU A 289 -1.56 -34.99 -0.80
N ASP A 290 -0.49 -35.54 -1.39
CA ASP A 290 0.16 -36.74 -0.86
C ASP A 290 0.76 -36.38 0.50
N VAL A 291 0.00 -36.64 1.57
CA VAL A 291 0.47 -36.54 2.94
C VAL A 291 0.99 -37.92 3.33
N GLU A 292 2.26 -38.19 3.04
CA GLU A 292 2.98 -39.17 3.86
C GLU A 292 3.05 -38.59 5.28
N SER A 293 2.53 -39.37 6.23
CA SER A 293 2.36 -39.00 7.64
C SER A 293 3.62 -39.21 8.46
#